data_AF-A0A1W6Z2U1-F1
#
_entry.id   AF-A0A1W6Z2U1-F1
#
_cell.length_a   1.000
_cell.length_b   1.000
_cell.length_c   1.000
_cell.angle_alpha   90.00
_cell.angle_beta   90.00
_cell.angle_gamma   90.00
#
_symmetry.space_group_name_H-M   'P 1'
#
loop_
_entity.id
_entity.type
_entity.pdbx_description
1 polymer ?
#
loop_
_entity_poly.entity_id
_entity_poly.type
_entity_poly.pdbx_seq_one_letter_code
_entity_poly.pdbx_strand_id
1 'polypeptide(L)'
;MNWTEGVSIDGYRVQCKVIARGGDYRVRVTTRKRGAGLGERVVVAPSPLVFETQEEAERHARYLMMAVKGVEPSGKPQYTVL
;
A
#
# COMPACT_ATOMS: atom_id res chain seq x y z
N MET A 1 0.30 -14.97 -6.59
CA MET A 1 0.86 -13.60 -6.47
C MET A 1 1.48 -13.44 -5.10
N ASN A 2 2.79 -13.17 -5.03
CA ASN A 2 3.49 -12.96 -3.76
C ASN A 2 3.40 -11.48 -3.38
N TRP A 3 2.37 -11.10 -2.61
CA TRP A 3 2.04 -9.70 -2.30
C TRP A 3 3.12 -8.97 -1.49
N THR A 4 4.03 -9.73 -0.85
CA THR A 4 5.22 -9.22 -0.15
C THR A 4 6.22 -8.53 -1.07
N GLU A 5 6.27 -8.90 -2.35
CA GLU A 5 7.16 -8.25 -3.33
C GLU A 5 6.58 -6.93 -3.86
N GLY A 6 5.26 -6.75 -3.77
CA GLY A 6 4.54 -5.60 -4.32
C GLY A 6 4.24 -5.74 -5.82
N VAL A 7 3.29 -4.95 -6.32
CA VAL A 7 2.94 -4.90 -7.75
C VAL A 7 3.58 -3.69 -8.39
N SER A 8 3.89 -3.78 -9.67
CA SER A 8 4.47 -2.68 -10.43
C SER A 8 3.40 -1.94 -11.21
N ILE A 9 3.26 -0.64 -10.96
CA ILE A 9 2.24 0.25 -11.52
C ILE A 9 2.93 1.57 -11.87
N ASP A 10 2.81 2.05 -13.10
CA ASP A 10 3.37 3.33 -13.58
C ASP A 10 4.86 3.56 -13.28
N GLY A 11 5.66 2.49 -13.30
CA GLY A 11 7.09 2.56 -12.97
C GLY A 11 7.39 2.62 -11.46
N TYR A 12 6.40 2.47 -10.59
CA TYR A 12 6.53 2.33 -9.15
C TYR A 12 6.24 0.89 -8.71
N ARG A 13 6.92 0.45 -7.66
CA ARG A 13 6.55 -0.71 -6.87
C ARG A 13 5.61 -0.24 -5.77
N VAL A 14 4.39 -0.77 -5.76
CA VAL A 14 3.34 -0.51 -4.79
C VAL A 14 3.19 -1.72 -3.87
N GLN A 15 3.14 -1.48 -2.56
CA GLN A 15 2.94 -2.50 -1.54
C GLN A 15 1.86 -2.06 -0.57
N CYS A 16 0.95 -2.96 -0.22
CA CYS A 16 0.04 -2.78 0.91
C CYS A 16 0.51 -3.69 2.04
N LYS A 17 0.74 -3.13 3.23
CA LYS A 17 1.18 -3.86 4.42
C LYS A 17 0.23 -3.65 5.58
N VAL A 18 -0.08 -4.72 6.29
CA VAL A 18 -0.75 -4.66 7.59
C VAL A 18 0.29 -4.34 8.66
N ILE A 19 -0.05 -3.44 9.57
CA ILE A 19 0.77 -3.03 10.70
C ILE A 19 -0.06 -3.23 11.96
N ALA A 20 0.44 -4.04 12.89
CA ALA A 20 -0.11 -4.15 14.24
C ALA A 20 0.43 -2.98 15.10
N ARG A 21 -0.45 -2.29 15.82
CA ARG A 21 -0.08 -1.21 16.72
C ARG A 21 -1.02 -1.16 17.92
N GLY A 22 -0.52 -1.58 19.09
CA GLY A 22 -1.20 -1.38 20.37
C GLY A 22 -2.51 -2.16 20.53
N GLY A 23 -2.63 -3.32 19.90
CA GLY A 23 -3.85 -4.15 19.92
C GLY A 23 -4.64 -4.11 18.62
N ASP A 24 -4.46 -3.07 17.81
CA ASP A 24 -5.20 -2.89 16.57
C ASP A 24 -4.33 -3.10 15.32
N TYR A 25 -4.97 -3.26 14.18
CA TYR A 25 -4.35 -3.43 12.87
C TYR A 25 -4.67 -2.26 11.95
N ARG A 26 -3.69 -1.83 11.15
CA ARG A 26 -3.84 -0.76 10.15
C ARG A 26 -3.23 -1.18 8.82
N VAL A 27 -3.77 -0.66 7.73
CA VAL A 27 -3.18 -0.87 6.40
C VAL A 27 -2.38 0.35 5.98
N ARG A 28 -1.17 0.11 5.51
CA ARG A 28 -0.28 1.13 4.95
C ARG A 28 0.03 0.80 3.50
N VAL A 29 -0.20 1.75 2.60
CA VAL A 29 0.25 1.66 1.22
C VAL A 29 1.56 2.41 1.08
N THR A 30 2.54 1.74 0.48
CA THR A 30 3.85 2.33 0.18
C THR A 30 4.13 2.24 -1.29
N THR A 31 4.56 3.34 -1.89
CA THR A 31 5.04 3.38 -3.28
C THR A 31 6.52 3.73 -3.30
N ARG A 32 7.27 3.10 -4.21
CA ARG A 32 8.69 3.36 -4.42
C ARG A 32 8.97 3.28 -5.91
N LYS A 33 9.65 4.26 -6.50
CA LYS A 33 9.99 4.22 -7.92
C LYS A 33 10.87 2.98 -8.21
N ARG A 34 10.70 2.33 -9.35
CA ARG A 34 11.58 1.22 -9.77
C ARG A 34 12.97 1.77 -10.12
N GLY A 35 14.01 1.04 -9.77
CA GLY A 35 15.41 1.47 -9.97
C GLY A 35 15.92 2.48 -8.93
N ALA A 36 15.03 2.97 -8.07
CA ALA A 36 15.35 3.79 -6.91
C ALA A 36 16.36 3.11 -5.98
N GLY A 37 17.48 3.77 -5.68
CA GLY A 37 18.38 3.37 -4.59
C GLY A 37 17.71 3.39 -3.21
N LEU A 38 18.42 2.96 -2.16
CA LEU A 38 17.90 2.93 -0.78
C LEU A 38 17.50 4.32 -0.22
N GLY A 39 17.97 5.41 -0.85
CA GLY A 39 17.70 6.79 -0.42
C GLY A 39 16.51 7.47 -1.10
N GLU A 40 15.80 6.81 -2.02
CA GLU A 40 14.70 7.45 -2.74
C GLU A 40 13.37 7.44 -1.96
N ARG A 41 12.59 8.52 -2.13
CA ARG A 41 11.42 8.89 -1.33
C ARG A 41 10.31 7.84 -1.44
N VAL A 42 10.03 7.15 -0.34
CA VAL A 42 8.85 6.27 -0.20
C VAL A 42 7.65 7.14 0.14
N VAL A 43 6.60 7.11 -0.69
CA VAL A 43 5.34 7.76 -0.33
C VAL A 43 4.53 6.76 0.48
N VAL A 44 4.12 7.22 1.66
CA VAL A 44 3.31 6.46 2.61
C VAL A 44 1.92 7.05 2.62
N ALA A 45 0.94 6.26 2.19
CA ALA A 45 -0.47 6.58 2.32
C ALA A 45 -1.09 5.63 3.37
N PRO A 46 -1.34 6.11 4.60
CA PRO A 46 -2.05 5.30 5.59
C PRO A 46 -3.53 5.19 5.20
N SER A 47 -4.10 3.98 5.32
CA SER A 47 -5.56 3.87 5.38
C SER A 47 -6.04 4.55 6.67
N PRO A 48 -7.10 5.37 6.63
CA PRO A 48 -7.66 5.97 7.84
C PRO A 48 -8.35 4.92 8.73
N LEU A 49 -8.60 3.72 8.21
CA LEU A 49 -9.29 2.65 8.92
C LEU A 49 -8.36 1.92 9.90
N VAL A 50 -8.94 1.58 11.03
CA VAL A 50 -8.37 0.74 12.09
C VAL A 50 -9.22 -0.52 12.18
N PHE A 51 -8.58 -1.68 12.30
CA PHE A 51 -9.22 -2.99 12.34
C PHE A 51 -8.89 -3.68 13.66
N GLU A 52 -9.85 -4.39 14.22
CA GLU A 52 -9.68 -5.14 15.47
C GLU A 52 -8.94 -6.47 15.23
N THR A 53 -9.06 -7.02 14.01
CA THR A 53 -8.45 -8.31 13.64
C THR A 53 -7.46 -8.17 12.49
N GLN A 54 -6.47 -9.06 12.46
CA GLN A 54 -5.49 -9.11 11.38
C GLN A 54 -6.15 -9.48 10.05
N GLU A 55 -7.08 -10.44 10.08
CA GLU A 55 -7.78 -10.96 8.91
C GLU A 55 -8.57 -9.87 8.18
N GLU A 56 -9.25 -8.99 8.92
CA GLU A 56 -9.96 -7.85 8.34
C GLU A 56 -9.01 -6.85 7.70
N ALA A 57 -7.90 -6.53 8.39
CA ALA A 57 -6.88 -5.65 7.85
C ALA A 57 -6.24 -6.23 6.58
N GLU A 58 -5.98 -7.53 6.54
CA GLU A 58 -5.45 -8.23 5.36
C GLU A 58 -6.44 -8.25 4.20
N ARG A 59 -7.73 -8.45 4.49
CA ARG A 59 -8.79 -8.37 3.48
C ARG A 59 -8.87 -6.96 2.90
N HIS A 60 -8.84 -5.94 3.77
CA HIS A 60 -8.84 -4.55 3.33
C HIS A 60 -7.56 -4.19 2.55
N ALA A 61 -6.39 -4.69 2.96
CA ALA A 61 -5.14 -4.50 2.22
C ALA A 61 -5.21 -5.08 0.81
N ARG A 62 -5.84 -6.26 0.64
CA ARG A 62 -6.09 -6.84 -0.68
C ARG A 62 -7.02 -5.98 -1.53
N TYR A 63 -8.12 -5.50 -0.96
CA TYR A 63 -9.04 -4.60 -1.67
C TYR A 63 -8.38 -3.28 -2.06
N LEU A 64 -7.66 -2.64 -1.15
CA LEU A 64 -6.90 -1.42 -1.43
C LEU A 64 -5.91 -1.63 -2.57
N MET A 65 -5.19 -2.75 -2.54
CA MET A 65 -4.22 -3.09 -3.58
C MET A 65 -4.88 -3.26 -4.95
N MET A 66 -6.04 -3.93 -5.01
CA MET A 66 -6.82 -4.07 -6.24
C MET A 66 -7.43 -2.74 -6.72
N ALA A 67 -7.73 -1.83 -5.79
CA ALA A 67 -8.27 -0.52 -6.10
C ALA A 67 -7.20 0.46 -6.62
N VAL A 68 -5.89 0.19 -6.46
CA VAL A 68 -4.85 1.05 -7.04
C VAL A 68 -4.91 0.97 -8.57
N LYS A 69 -5.33 2.06 -9.20
CA LYS A 69 -5.43 2.18 -10.66
C LYS A 69 -4.22 2.86 -11.30
N GLY A 70 -3.40 3.54 -10.52
CA GLY A 70 -2.23 4.27 -11.00
C GLY A 70 -1.42 4.88 -9.87
N VAL A 71 -0.29 5.51 -10.22
CA VAL A 71 0.56 6.26 -9.30
C VAL A 71 0.93 7.59 -9.93
N GLU A 72 0.67 8.69 -9.22
CA GLU A 72 1.05 10.03 -9.69
C GLU A 72 2.56 10.19 -9.79
N PRO A 73 3.06 11.18 -10.57
CA PRO A 73 4.49 11.52 -10.59
C PRO A 73 5.06 11.86 -9.19
N SER A 74 4.20 12.30 -8.28
CA SER A 74 4.52 12.55 -6.86
C SER A 74 4.81 11.27 -6.06
N GLY A 75 4.46 10.10 -6.60
CA GLY A 75 4.44 8.80 -5.94
C GLY A 75 3.13 8.49 -5.20
N LYS A 76 2.15 9.39 -5.17
CA LYS A 76 0.87 9.10 -4.49
C LYS A 76 0.06 8.07 -5.28
N PRO A 77 -0.42 6.99 -4.63
CA PRO A 77 -1.30 6.03 -5.30
C PRO A 77 -2.65 6.66 -5.61
N GLN A 78 -3.18 6.37 -6.78
CA GLN A 78 -4.54 6.71 -7.18
C GLN A 78 -5.43 5.48 -7.06
N TYR A 79 -6.59 5.67 -6.45
CA TYR A 79 -7.56 4.59 -6.27
C TYR A 79 -8.73 4.76 -7.23
N THR A 80 -9.28 3.65 -7.69
CA THR A 80 -10.64 3.63 -8.23
C THR A 80 -11.58 3.88 -7.07
N VAL A 81 -12.53 4.81 -7.22
CA VAL A 81 -13.53 5.08 -6.18
C VAL A 81 -14.30 3.78 -5.94
N LEU A 82 -14.27 3.29 -4.71
CA LEU A 82 -15.09 2.16 -4.24
C LEU A 82 -16.45 2.68 -3.80
#